data_AF-A0A2G2VMA6-F1
#
_entry.id   AF-A0A2G2VMA6-F1
#
_cell.length_a   1.000
_cell.length_b   1.000
_cell.length_c   1.000
_cell.angle_alpha   90.00
_cell.angle_beta   90.00
_cell.angle_gamma   90.00
#
_symmetry.space_group_name_H-M   'P 1'
#
loop_
_entity.id
_entity.type
_entity.pdbx_description
1 polymer ?
#
loop_
_entity_poly.entity_id
_entity_poly.type
_entity_poly.pdbx_seq_one_letter_code
_entity_poly.pdbx_strand_id
1 'polypeptide(L)'
;MAYFFISTVQVVINRQKNHGMHFQVLSKTLCMSGGDHIHSGTIVGKLESERDITLGFVDLSCDNFGEQDQSYDIYFTQDWISLPDVIPVASGGIHIWHMPTLIEIFGDDSVLQFGEGTLGHPWGNTPGSIANRVALEACVKARNEGRDLSREGNDIIREASKWSLEIVVACEVWKEIVFNFAAVDVLDK
;
A
#
# COMPACT_ATOMS: atom_id res chain seq x y z
N MET A 1 -15.19 -12.74 -13.53
CA MET A 1 -15.28 -12.99 -12.07
C MET A 1 -13.95 -12.55 -11.50
N ALA A 2 -13.92 -11.60 -10.57
CA ALA A 2 -12.66 -11.13 -9.99
C ALA A 2 -12.32 -11.97 -8.75
N TYR A 3 -11.10 -12.52 -8.69
CA TYR A 3 -10.55 -13.28 -7.59
C TYR A 3 -9.73 -12.37 -6.67
N PHE A 4 -10.34 -11.99 -5.56
CA PHE A 4 -9.70 -11.17 -4.53
C PHE A 4 -9.05 -12.08 -3.47
N PHE A 5 -7.72 -12.07 -3.36
CA PHE A 5 -7.00 -12.92 -2.41
C PHE A 5 -6.72 -12.19 -1.10
N ILE A 6 -7.24 -12.76 0.00
CA ILE A 6 -6.90 -12.35 1.36
C ILE A 6 -5.82 -13.30 1.87
N SER A 7 -4.67 -12.75 2.29
CA SER A 7 -3.49 -13.53 2.68
C SER A 7 -3.50 -13.99 4.15
N THR A 8 -4.63 -14.53 4.62
CA THR A 8 -4.98 -14.74 6.05
C THR A 8 -4.04 -15.65 6.87
N VAL A 9 -3.02 -16.27 6.27
CA VAL A 9 -2.05 -17.17 6.95
C VAL A 9 -0.60 -16.86 6.58
N GLN A 10 -0.34 -15.92 5.67
CA GLN A 10 1.00 -15.71 5.10
C GLN A 10 2.06 -15.43 6.16
N VAL A 11 1.69 -14.66 7.20
CA VAL A 11 2.61 -14.22 8.26
C VAL A 11 3.19 -15.38 9.07
N VAL A 12 2.53 -16.54 9.06
CA VAL A 12 3.03 -17.76 9.71
C VAL A 12 4.29 -18.29 9.01
N ILE A 13 4.39 -18.09 7.69
CA ILE A 13 5.44 -18.67 6.86
C ILE A 13 6.41 -17.65 6.27
N ASN A 14 6.08 -16.35 6.25
CA ASN A 14 6.90 -15.33 5.58
C ASN A 14 7.46 -14.23 6.50
N ARG A 15 7.22 -14.30 7.82
CA ARG A 15 7.63 -13.24 8.76
C ARG A 15 9.10 -13.32 9.20
N GLN A 16 9.61 -14.53 9.40
CA GLN A 16 10.93 -14.73 10.00
C GLN A 16 11.98 -14.87 8.90
N LYS A 17 12.93 -13.95 8.84
CA LYS A 17 14.02 -13.96 7.86
C LYS A 17 14.81 -15.29 7.85
N ASN A 18 14.97 -15.93 9.00
CA ASN A 18 15.78 -17.14 9.14
C ASN A 18 15.06 -18.45 8.80
N HIS A 19 13.73 -18.45 8.61
CA HIS A 19 12.98 -19.67 8.32
C HIS A 19 11.62 -19.37 7.71
N GLY A 20 11.32 -20.01 6.57
CA GLY A 20 10.02 -19.90 5.92
C GLY A 20 10.11 -19.81 4.40
N MET A 21 9.12 -19.14 3.80
CA MET A 21 9.09 -18.76 2.39
C MET A 21 8.77 -17.27 2.29
N HIS A 22 9.66 -16.50 1.66
CA HIS A 22 9.49 -15.06 1.49
C HIS A 22 8.21 -14.72 0.70
N PHE A 23 7.59 -13.58 1.00
CA PHE A 23 6.29 -13.22 0.43
C PHE A 23 6.32 -13.09 -1.10
N GLN A 24 7.44 -12.65 -1.66
CA GLN A 24 7.66 -12.58 -3.10
C GLN A 24 7.47 -13.94 -3.81
N VAL A 25 7.78 -15.07 -3.16
CA VAL A 25 7.52 -16.41 -3.73
C VAL A 25 6.01 -16.71 -3.75
N LEU A 26 5.30 -16.28 -2.71
CA LEU A 26 3.86 -16.44 -2.59
C LEU A 26 3.12 -15.55 -3.59
N SER A 27 3.58 -14.31 -3.83
CA SER A 27 3.01 -13.41 -4.83
C SER A 27 3.16 -14.00 -6.23
N LYS A 28 4.33 -14.53 -6.58
CA LYS A 28 4.53 -15.25 -7.85
C LYS A 28 3.59 -16.44 -8.01
N THR A 29 3.44 -17.23 -6.94
CA THR A 29 2.52 -18.38 -6.94
C THR A 29 1.08 -17.94 -7.17
N LEU A 30 0.67 -16.81 -6.60
CA LEU A 30 -0.65 -16.24 -6.81
C LEU A 30 -0.84 -15.76 -8.26
N CYS A 31 0.14 -15.07 -8.84
CA CYS A 31 0.10 -14.63 -10.24
C CYS A 31 -0.14 -15.82 -11.17
N MET A 32 0.64 -16.90 -11.00
CA MET A 32 0.48 -18.14 -11.77
C MET A 32 -0.85 -18.86 -11.51
N SER A 33 -1.43 -18.70 -10.32
CA SER A 33 -2.73 -19.28 -9.99
C SER A 33 -3.93 -18.51 -10.57
N GLY A 34 -3.69 -17.30 -11.09
CA GLY A 34 -4.73 -16.45 -11.69
C GLY A 34 -5.50 -15.59 -10.67
N GLY A 35 -4.83 -15.06 -9.64
CA GLY A 35 -5.43 -14.07 -8.74
C GLY A 35 -5.44 -12.67 -9.38
N ASP A 36 -6.52 -11.90 -9.19
CA ASP A 36 -6.64 -10.54 -9.73
C ASP A 36 -6.15 -9.46 -8.74
N HIS A 37 -6.19 -9.76 -7.43
CA HIS A 37 -5.74 -8.85 -6.38
C HIS A 37 -4.97 -9.57 -5.28
N ILE A 38 -3.95 -8.91 -4.71
CA ILE A 38 -3.14 -9.43 -3.60
C ILE A 38 -2.90 -8.40 -2.51
N HIS A 39 -3.02 -8.79 -1.25
CA HIS A 39 -2.62 -7.93 -0.13
C HIS A 39 -1.10 -7.81 -0.05
N SER A 40 -0.61 -6.61 -0.30
CA SER A 40 0.83 -6.31 -0.52
C SER A 40 1.48 -5.56 0.65
N GLY A 41 0.81 -5.46 1.80
CA GLY A 41 1.29 -4.63 2.90
C GLY A 41 0.97 -3.14 2.70
N THR A 42 1.47 -2.29 3.60
CA THR A 42 1.13 -0.85 3.58
C THR A 42 2.33 0.06 3.83
N ILE A 43 3.45 -0.50 4.32
CA ILE A 43 4.68 0.15 4.80
C ILE A 43 4.47 1.07 6.01
N VAL A 44 3.44 1.91 5.98
CA VAL A 44 3.12 2.89 7.04
C VAL A 44 1.97 2.45 7.96
N GLY A 45 1.31 1.34 7.64
CA GLY A 45 0.18 0.82 8.41
C GLY A 45 0.61 -0.09 9.56
N LYS A 46 -0.37 -0.78 10.14
CA LYS A 46 -0.20 -1.56 11.37
C LYS A 46 0.61 -2.85 11.19
N LEU A 47 0.58 -3.42 9.99
CA LEU A 47 1.23 -4.69 9.69
C LEU A 47 2.63 -4.44 9.17
N GLU A 48 3.51 -5.41 9.41
CA GLU A 48 4.89 -5.34 8.97
C GLU A 48 5.03 -5.32 7.45
N SER A 49 5.85 -4.40 6.96
CA SER A 49 6.29 -4.32 5.56
C SER A 49 7.49 -3.39 5.50
N GLU A 50 8.62 -3.89 5.02
CA GLU A 50 9.81 -3.10 4.70
C GLU A 50 9.64 -2.49 3.29
N ARG A 51 10.08 -1.24 3.07
CA ARG A 51 9.75 -0.47 1.87
C ARG A 51 10.33 -1.10 0.60
N ASP A 52 11.61 -1.40 0.60
CA ASP A 52 12.31 -1.89 -0.58
C ASP A 52 11.88 -3.33 -0.90
N ILE A 53 11.72 -4.18 0.12
CA ILE A 53 11.13 -5.52 -0.06
C ILE A 53 9.72 -5.42 -0.68
N THR A 54 8.89 -4.49 -0.20
CA THR A 54 7.51 -4.32 -0.67
C THR A 54 7.44 -3.89 -2.13
N LEU A 55 8.26 -2.90 -2.51
CA LEU A 55 8.35 -2.45 -3.89
C LEU A 55 8.78 -3.60 -4.81
N GLY A 56 9.77 -4.39 -4.42
CA GLY A 56 10.26 -5.51 -5.22
C GLY A 56 9.19 -6.53 -5.60
N PHE A 57 8.35 -6.95 -4.65
CA PHE A 57 7.28 -7.91 -4.97
C PHE A 57 6.03 -7.26 -5.59
N VAL A 58 5.79 -5.96 -5.39
CA VAL A 58 4.74 -5.22 -6.08
C VAL A 58 5.08 -5.10 -7.57
N ASP A 59 6.29 -4.63 -7.90
CA ASP A 59 6.78 -4.51 -9.27
C ASP A 59 6.75 -5.87 -9.98
N LEU A 60 7.23 -6.93 -9.32
CA LEU A 60 7.16 -8.28 -9.88
C LEU A 60 5.74 -8.82 -10.10
N SER A 61 4.73 -8.27 -9.44
CA SER A 61 3.33 -8.70 -9.63
C SER A 61 2.60 -7.83 -10.64
N CYS A 62 3.11 -6.64 -10.95
CA CYS A 62 2.48 -5.65 -11.83
C CYS A 62 3.17 -5.49 -13.18
N ASP A 63 4.46 -5.81 -13.27
CA ASP A 63 5.24 -5.66 -14.50
C ASP A 63 5.38 -7.00 -15.22
N ASN A 64 5.29 -6.97 -16.56
CA ASN A 64 5.54 -8.15 -17.38
C ASN A 64 6.99 -8.66 -17.30
N PHE A 65 7.94 -7.80 -16.92
CA PHE A 65 9.36 -8.13 -16.84
C PHE A 65 10.04 -7.39 -15.69
N GLY A 66 10.63 -8.14 -14.76
CA GLY A 66 11.44 -7.59 -13.67
C GLY A 66 12.91 -8.02 -13.80
N GLU A 67 13.83 -7.06 -13.73
CA GLU A 67 15.27 -7.33 -13.71
C GLU A 67 15.74 -7.82 -12.33
N GLN A 68 16.87 -8.55 -12.31
CA GLN A 68 17.52 -8.91 -11.06
C GLN A 68 18.02 -7.65 -10.35
N ASP A 69 17.54 -7.42 -9.14
CA ASP A 69 17.96 -6.32 -8.27
C ASP A 69 17.89 -6.74 -6.80
N GLN A 70 19.05 -6.93 -6.18
CA GLN A 70 19.15 -7.33 -4.78
C GLN A 70 18.77 -6.21 -3.81
N SER A 71 18.75 -4.95 -4.26
CA SER A 71 18.26 -3.83 -3.43
C SER A 71 16.75 -3.87 -3.20
N TYR A 72 16.02 -4.68 -3.99
CA TYR A 72 14.58 -4.94 -3.86
C TYR A 72 14.28 -6.44 -3.61
N ASP A 73 15.26 -7.21 -3.13
CA ASP A 73 15.16 -8.67 -2.91
C ASP A 73 14.83 -9.50 -4.18
N ILE A 74 15.16 -8.99 -5.37
CA ILE A 74 14.93 -9.69 -6.63
C ILE A 74 16.20 -10.46 -7.04
N TYR A 75 16.25 -11.75 -6.67
CA TYR A 75 17.42 -12.61 -6.96
C TYR A 75 17.51 -13.09 -8.41
N PHE A 76 16.40 -13.11 -9.13
CA PHE A 76 16.34 -13.63 -10.50
C PHE A 76 15.48 -12.73 -11.37
N THR A 77 15.98 -12.42 -12.56
CA THR A 77 15.18 -11.82 -13.64
C THR A 77 13.94 -12.67 -13.90
N GLN A 78 12.79 -12.04 -13.98
CA GLN A 78 11.49 -12.69 -14.16
C GLN A 78 10.80 -12.13 -15.40
N ASP A 79 10.56 -12.99 -16.39
CA ASP A 79 9.66 -12.70 -17.51
C ASP A 79 8.34 -13.44 -17.28
N TRP A 80 7.23 -12.73 -17.36
CA TRP A 80 5.88 -13.26 -17.20
C TRP A 80 5.22 -13.67 -18.51
N ILE A 81 5.84 -13.35 -19.66
CA ILE A 81 5.40 -13.79 -20.99
C ILE A 81 3.91 -13.50 -21.20
N SER A 82 3.52 -12.25 -20.91
CA SER A 82 2.16 -11.71 -21.06
C SER A 82 1.10 -12.34 -20.14
N LEU A 83 1.50 -12.94 -19.02
CA LEU A 83 0.55 -13.21 -17.95
C LEU A 83 -0.05 -11.88 -17.45
N PRO A 84 -1.36 -11.84 -17.14
CA PRO A 84 -1.98 -10.63 -16.61
C PRO A 84 -1.41 -10.20 -15.26
N ASP A 85 -1.38 -8.89 -15.04
CA ASP A 85 -0.92 -8.25 -13.82
C ASP A 85 -1.88 -8.51 -12.64
N VAL A 86 -1.35 -8.44 -11.41
CA VAL A 86 -2.11 -8.58 -10.17
C VAL A 86 -2.15 -7.26 -9.44
N ILE A 87 -3.34 -6.75 -9.13
CA ILE A 87 -3.49 -5.43 -8.49
C ILE A 87 -3.09 -5.52 -7.00
N PRO A 88 -2.07 -4.77 -6.55
CA PRO A 88 -1.68 -4.70 -5.15
C PRO A 88 -2.75 -4.01 -4.30
N VAL A 89 -3.00 -4.57 -3.13
CA VAL A 89 -3.98 -4.08 -2.16
C VAL A 89 -3.23 -3.64 -0.90
N ALA A 90 -3.22 -2.34 -0.66
CA ALA A 90 -2.71 -1.76 0.57
C ALA A 90 -3.82 -1.69 1.62
N SER A 91 -3.72 -2.52 2.67
CA SER A 91 -4.75 -2.65 3.70
C SER A 91 -4.15 -2.89 5.08
N GLY A 92 -4.73 -2.26 6.10
CA GLY A 92 -4.42 -2.51 7.52
C GLY A 92 -3.82 -1.31 8.25
N GLY A 93 -4.62 -0.68 9.11
CA GLY A 93 -4.15 0.43 9.96
C GLY A 93 -3.79 1.71 9.22
N ILE A 94 -4.38 1.94 8.04
CA ILE A 94 -4.15 3.15 7.25
C ILE A 94 -5.28 4.16 7.38
N HIS A 95 -4.95 5.45 7.21
CA HIS A 95 -5.86 6.59 7.29
C HIS A 95 -5.41 7.72 6.35
N ILE A 96 -6.18 8.82 6.26
CA ILE A 96 -5.96 9.89 5.26
C ILE A 96 -4.58 10.54 5.28
N TRP A 97 -3.89 10.59 6.44
CA TRP A 97 -2.51 11.11 6.52
C TRP A 97 -1.48 10.23 5.81
N HIS A 98 -1.80 8.94 5.61
CA HIS A 98 -0.96 8.02 4.85
C HIS A 98 -1.18 8.14 3.33
N MET A 99 -2.22 8.84 2.87
CA MET A 99 -2.60 8.91 1.46
C MET A 99 -1.45 9.36 0.54
N PRO A 100 -0.68 10.42 0.84
CA PRO A 100 0.42 10.84 -0.04
C PRO A 100 1.48 9.74 -0.20
N THR A 101 1.89 9.12 0.91
CA THR A 101 2.88 8.04 0.92
C THR A 101 2.37 6.78 0.21
N LEU A 102 1.09 6.43 0.38
CA LEU A 102 0.49 5.29 -0.30
C LEU A 102 0.48 5.46 -1.82
N ILE A 103 0.19 6.67 -2.32
CA ILE A 103 0.21 6.97 -3.77
C ILE A 103 1.64 6.97 -4.32
N GLU A 104 2.60 7.47 -3.54
CA GLU A 104 4.02 7.43 -3.93
C GLU A 104 4.55 5.99 -4.06
N ILE A 105 4.08 5.10 -3.19
CA ILE A 105 4.54 3.70 -3.13
C ILE A 105 3.81 2.83 -4.16
N PHE A 106 2.48 2.84 -4.16
CA PHE A 106 1.68 1.87 -4.91
C PHE A 106 1.20 2.39 -6.27
N GLY A 107 1.35 3.69 -6.55
CA GLY A 107 0.90 4.27 -7.80
C GLY A 107 -0.61 4.18 -8.04
N ASP A 108 -1.01 4.28 -9.31
CA ASP A 108 -2.41 4.36 -9.72
C ASP A 108 -3.11 2.99 -9.76
N ASP A 109 -2.39 1.93 -10.13
CA ASP A 109 -2.91 0.58 -10.26
C ASP A 109 -2.88 -0.15 -8.92
N SER A 110 -3.60 0.39 -7.94
CA SER A 110 -3.65 -0.16 -6.59
C SER A 110 -5.02 0.00 -5.93
N VAL A 111 -5.28 -0.83 -4.91
CA VAL A 111 -6.47 -0.70 -4.06
C VAL A 111 -6.03 -0.31 -2.66
N LEU A 112 -6.43 0.90 -2.22
CA LEU A 112 -6.19 1.39 -0.87
C LEU A 112 -7.43 1.13 0.01
N GLN A 113 -7.30 0.26 1.02
CA GLN A 113 -8.42 -0.17 1.86
C GLN A 113 -8.40 0.48 3.25
N PHE A 114 -9.36 1.37 3.47
CA PHE A 114 -9.55 2.07 4.73
C PHE A 114 -10.71 1.46 5.52
N GLY A 115 -10.43 0.43 6.33
CA GLY A 115 -11.42 -0.21 7.21
C GLY A 115 -11.83 0.71 8.37
N GLU A 116 -11.09 0.67 9.48
CA GLU A 116 -11.25 1.63 10.59
C GLU A 116 -11.03 3.07 10.12
N GLY A 117 -10.17 3.26 9.12
CA GLY A 117 -9.99 4.52 8.38
C GLY A 117 -11.23 5.05 7.66
N THR A 118 -12.36 4.33 7.66
CA THR A 118 -13.68 4.82 7.21
C THR A 118 -14.69 4.74 8.34
N LEU A 119 -14.83 3.56 8.94
CA LEU A 119 -15.86 3.26 9.94
C LEU A 119 -15.62 3.99 11.27
N GLY A 120 -14.36 4.34 11.57
CA GLY A 120 -13.98 5.11 12.75
C GLY A 120 -14.21 6.61 12.63
N HIS A 121 -14.73 7.10 11.49
CA HIS A 121 -15.01 8.53 11.33
C HIS A 121 -16.14 8.98 12.28
N PRO A 122 -15.96 10.04 13.11
CA PRO A 122 -16.94 10.47 14.12
C PRO A 122 -18.33 10.77 13.59
N TRP A 123 -18.46 11.14 12.32
CA TRP A 123 -19.74 11.44 11.66
C TRP A 123 -20.33 10.25 10.87
N GLY A 124 -19.77 9.05 11.04
CA GLY A 124 -20.23 7.82 10.41
C GLY A 124 -19.56 7.52 9.07
N ASN A 125 -20.00 6.42 8.45
CA ASN A 125 -19.32 5.79 7.32
C ASN A 125 -19.27 6.67 6.08
N THR A 126 -20.38 7.34 5.73
CA THR A 126 -20.45 8.17 4.53
C THR A 126 -19.43 9.33 4.58
N PRO A 127 -19.36 10.13 5.67
CA PRO A 127 -18.27 11.09 5.84
C PRO A 127 -16.87 10.49 5.82
N GLY A 128 -16.66 9.31 6.42
CA GLY A 128 -15.36 8.61 6.34
C GLY A 128 -14.96 8.26 4.91
N SER A 129 -15.91 7.77 4.10
CA SER A 129 -15.68 7.46 2.69
C SER A 129 -15.39 8.72 1.88
N ILE A 130 -16.11 9.83 2.16
CA ILE A 130 -15.86 11.13 1.53
C ILE A 130 -14.45 11.63 1.88
N ALA A 131 -14.05 11.59 3.14
CA ALA A 131 -12.73 12.04 3.58
C ALA A 131 -11.60 11.28 2.86
N ASN A 132 -11.69 9.95 2.78
CA ASN A 132 -10.72 9.13 2.06
C ASN A 132 -10.69 9.46 0.56
N ARG A 133 -11.87 9.63 -0.06
CA ARG A 133 -11.96 9.93 -1.49
C ARG A 133 -11.39 11.32 -1.83
N VAL A 134 -11.71 12.33 -1.01
CA VAL A 134 -11.18 13.70 -1.15
C VAL A 134 -9.66 13.71 -0.99
N ALA A 135 -9.13 13.01 0.02
CA ALA A 135 -7.69 12.91 0.24
C ALA A 135 -6.97 12.27 -0.97
N LEU A 136 -7.52 11.18 -1.52
CA LEU A 136 -6.99 10.51 -2.71
C LEU A 136 -6.95 11.46 -3.91
N GLU A 137 -8.08 12.07 -4.26
CA GLU A 137 -8.18 12.96 -5.43
C GLU A 137 -7.29 14.19 -5.29
N ALA A 138 -7.18 14.76 -4.08
CA ALA A 138 -6.28 15.88 -3.81
C ALA A 138 -4.81 15.51 -4.03
N CYS A 139 -4.38 14.34 -3.56
CA CYS A 139 -3.02 13.87 -3.74
C CYS A 139 -2.71 13.50 -5.20
N VAL A 140 -3.61 12.80 -5.90
CA VAL A 140 -3.44 12.48 -7.33
C VAL A 140 -3.38 13.76 -8.16
N LYS A 141 -4.24 14.73 -7.89
CA LYS A 141 -4.19 16.04 -8.55
C LYS A 141 -2.85 16.73 -8.31
N ALA A 142 -2.41 16.82 -7.06
CA ALA A 142 -1.14 17.46 -6.69
C ALA A 142 0.06 16.79 -7.38
N ARG A 143 0.11 15.46 -7.39
CA ARG A 143 1.14 14.68 -8.09
C ARG A 143 1.15 15.00 -9.58
N ASN A 144 -0.02 15.02 -10.22
CA ASN A 144 -0.15 15.29 -11.65
C ASN A 144 0.17 16.76 -12.01
N GLU A 145 0.07 17.68 -11.05
CA GLU A 145 0.54 19.07 -11.14
C GLU A 145 2.05 19.22 -10.87
N GLY A 146 2.76 18.13 -10.60
CA GLY A 146 4.21 18.09 -10.39
C GLY A 146 4.67 18.37 -8.96
N ARG A 147 3.76 18.32 -7.97
CA ARG A 147 4.13 18.46 -6.55
C ARG A 147 4.76 17.18 -6.02
N ASP A 148 5.70 17.34 -5.08
CA ASP A 148 6.40 16.22 -4.46
C ASP A 148 5.60 15.71 -3.25
N LEU A 149 4.91 14.57 -3.39
CA LEU A 149 4.09 13.99 -2.33
C LEU A 149 4.89 13.63 -1.07
N SER A 150 6.16 13.27 -1.22
CA SER A 150 7.02 12.88 -0.09
C SER A 150 7.33 14.07 0.84
N ARG A 151 7.37 15.27 0.26
CA ARG A 151 7.71 16.52 0.97
C ARG A 151 6.49 17.35 1.31
N GLU A 152 5.51 17.40 0.40
CA GLU A 152 4.36 18.30 0.46
C GLU A 152 3.06 17.58 0.87
N GLY A 153 3.09 16.25 1.05
CA GLY A 153 1.90 15.43 1.32
C GLY A 153 1.01 15.94 2.45
N ASN A 154 1.61 16.31 3.58
CA ASN A 154 0.87 16.85 4.72
C ASN A 154 0.18 18.18 4.40
N ASP A 155 0.81 19.02 3.58
CA ASP A 155 0.25 20.32 3.21
C ASP A 155 -0.88 20.18 2.20
N ILE A 156 -0.78 19.22 1.28
CA ILE A 156 -1.87 18.85 0.35
C ILE A 156 -3.13 18.43 1.13
N ILE A 157 -2.97 17.56 2.14
CA ILE A 157 -4.09 17.13 2.99
C ILE A 157 -4.69 18.33 3.75
N ARG A 158 -3.85 19.21 4.32
CA ARG A 158 -4.33 20.42 5.02
C ARG A 158 -5.00 21.42 4.08
N GLU A 159 -4.57 21.52 2.82
CA GLU A 159 -5.23 22.35 1.82
C GLU A 159 -6.62 21.81 1.47
N ALA A 160 -6.77 20.49 1.36
CA ALA A 160 -8.08 19.85 1.20
C ALA A 160 -9.01 20.11 2.40
N SER A 161 -8.47 20.17 3.63
CA SER A 161 -9.21 20.54 4.84
C SER A 161 -9.81 21.95 4.83
N LYS A 162 -9.36 22.84 3.93
CA LYS A 162 -9.95 24.19 3.83
C LYS A 162 -11.35 24.18 3.21
N TRP A 163 -11.72 23.12 2.49
CA TRP A 163 -12.97 23.07 1.73
C TRP A 163 -13.77 21.76 1.88
N SER A 164 -13.24 20.72 2.55
CA SER A 164 -14.02 19.57 3.02
C SER A 164 -14.03 19.53 4.54
N LEU A 165 -15.22 19.42 5.15
CA LEU A 165 -15.36 19.30 6.60
C LEU A 165 -15.07 17.87 7.08
N GLU A 166 -15.37 16.88 6.25
CA GLU A 166 -15.12 15.47 6.51
C GLU A 166 -13.63 15.20 6.68
N ILE A 167 -12.79 15.78 5.81
CA ILE A 167 -11.34 15.62 5.95
C ILE A 167 -10.79 16.38 7.18
N VAL A 168 -11.37 17.52 7.57
CA VAL A 168 -10.98 18.23 8.82
C VAL A 168 -11.15 17.32 10.03
N VAL A 169 -12.31 16.66 10.12
CA VAL A 169 -12.62 15.77 11.24
C VAL A 169 -11.70 14.54 11.21
N ALA A 170 -11.55 13.89 10.05
CA ALA A 170 -10.63 12.75 9.90
C ALA A 170 -9.19 13.12 10.25
N CYS A 171 -8.74 14.32 9.87
CA CYS A 171 -7.40 14.83 10.15
C CYS A 171 -7.17 14.91 11.65
N GLU A 172 -8.11 15.49 12.39
CA GLU A 172 -8.02 15.67 13.84
C GLU A 172 -8.01 14.32 14.59
N VAL A 173 -8.80 13.35 14.14
CA VAL A 173 -8.93 12.03 14.77
C VAL A 173 -7.65 11.22 14.67
N TRP A 174 -6.94 11.28 13.55
CA TRP A 174 -5.80 10.39 13.26
C TRP A 174 -4.43 11.07 13.21
N LYS A 175 -4.32 12.37 13.54
CA LYS A 175 -3.05 13.12 13.40
C LYS A 175 -1.87 12.57 14.20
N GLU A 176 -2.11 11.85 15.29
CA GLU A 176 -1.05 11.30 16.16
C GLU A 176 -0.80 9.80 15.93
N ILE A 177 -1.60 9.15 15.07
CA ILE A 177 -1.51 7.71 14.85
C ILE A 177 -0.41 7.43 13.84
N VAL A 178 0.62 6.71 14.29
CA VAL A 178 1.74 6.24 13.48
C VAL A 178 2.17 4.86 13.95
N PHE A 179 2.62 4.01 13.03
CA PHE A 179 3.09 2.66 13.32
C PHE A 179 4.59 2.55 13.00
N ASN A 180 5.44 2.98 13.95
CA ASN A 180 6.89 2.95 13.77
C ASN A 180 7.51 1.83 14.62
N PHE A 181 7.70 0.67 14.01
CA PHE A 181 8.33 -0.49 14.61
C PHE A 181 9.47 -1.00 13.74
N ALA A 182 10.47 -1.65 14.34
CA ALA A 182 11.52 -2.30 13.58
C ALA A 182 10.95 -3.50 12.79
N ALA A 183 11.25 -3.57 11.50
CA ALA A 183 10.94 -4.73 10.68
C ALA A 183 11.76 -5.95 11.12
N VAL A 184 11.15 -7.13 11.05
CA VAL A 184 11.79 -8.42 11.32
C VAL A 184 12.38 -8.96 10.02
N ASP A 185 11.63 -8.88 8.93
CA ASP A 185 12.08 -9.18 7.59
C ASP A 185 12.76 -7.95 6.98
N VAL A 186 14.06 -8.08 6.69
CA VAL A 186 14.93 -7.01 6.23
C VAL A 186 15.93 -7.56 5.23
N LEU A 187 16.34 -6.75 4.25
CA LEU A 187 17.35 -7.14 3.27
C LEU A 187 18.68 -7.54 3.92
N ASP A 188 19.41 -8.44 3.27
CA ASP A 188 20.81 -8.70 3.62
C ASP A 188 21.66 -7.49 3.23
N LYS A 189 22.52 -7.05 4.16
CA LYS A 189 23.46 -5.94 3.95
C LYS A 189 24.81 -6.44 3.44
#